data_AF-A0A381WRE1-F1
#
_entry.id   AF-A0A381WRE1-F1
#
_cell.length_a   1.000
_cell.length_b   1.000
_cell.length_c   1.000
_cell.angle_alpha   90.00
_cell.angle_beta   90.00
_cell.angle_gamma   90.00
#
_symmetry.space_group_name_H-M   'P 1'
#
loop_
_entity.id
_entity.type
_entity.pdbx_description
1 polymer ?
#
loop_
_entity_poly.entity_id
_entity_poly.type
_entity_poly.pdbx_seq_one_letter_code
_entity_poly.pdbx_strand_id
1 'polypeptide(L)'
;MNLIQLKQTDNHYILSIPSTLVERAKKIIPGEWDSVNQVWKYPRNMSTYDSLMNEFNKDIDEIKITPPELTIINQKNTLAEKNRVIAAQRKQIESLESEISEREHEIDRYISTIINLNEKIDHLLNNDSDIENVIRKVAKQCVGNNTRCLKIIEEIEFDLTLPIELPKKVINILKTVLKTQDQNCDFADLIGESRKKKLLSPDAISLLHVIRKQRNIFAHNSLNPNTRYMRVIFLVAAFALLAEEIQSEQKL
;
A
#
# COMPACT_ATOMS: atom_id res chain seq x y z
N MET A 1 -11.29 77.78 33.76
CA MET A 1 -10.33 76.66 33.84
C MET A 1 -10.07 76.15 32.43
N ASN A 2 -8.91 76.49 31.85
CA ASN A 2 -8.49 76.01 30.53
C ASN A 2 -7.82 74.65 30.72
N LEU A 3 -8.57 73.55 30.64
CA LEU A 3 -8.00 72.23 30.89
C LEU A 3 -7.43 71.67 29.58
N ILE A 4 -6.13 71.90 29.34
CA ILE A 4 -5.40 71.19 28.28
C ILE A 4 -5.19 69.75 28.74
N GLN A 5 -5.53 68.78 27.89
CA GLN A 5 -5.28 67.37 28.16
C GLN A 5 -4.43 66.74 27.07
N LEU A 6 -3.33 66.12 27.46
CA LEU A 6 -2.46 65.37 26.57
C LEU A 6 -2.47 63.89 26.94
N LYS A 7 -2.97 63.06 26.03
CA LYS A 7 -3.07 61.60 26.18
C LYS A 7 -2.20 60.92 25.13
N GLN A 8 -1.81 59.68 25.38
CA GLN A 8 -1.03 58.87 24.47
C GLN A 8 -1.77 57.57 24.14
N THR A 9 -1.67 57.18 22.88
CA THR A 9 -2.07 55.86 22.35
C THR A 9 -0.83 55.17 21.77
N ASP A 10 -0.98 53.95 21.28
CA ASP A 10 0.13 53.18 20.71
C ASP A 10 0.86 53.94 19.58
N ASN A 11 0.08 54.64 18.74
CA ASN A 11 0.57 55.27 17.51
C ASN A 11 0.49 56.80 17.49
N HIS A 12 -0.29 57.43 18.39
CA HIS A 12 -0.53 58.88 18.37
C HIS A 12 -0.50 59.53 19.77
N TYR A 13 -0.06 60.78 19.81
CA TYR A 13 -0.35 61.72 20.89
C TYR A 13 -1.67 62.45 20.58
N ILE A 14 -2.56 62.52 21.57
CA ILE A 14 -3.89 63.14 21.45
C ILE A 14 -3.93 64.37 22.35
N LEU A 15 -4.10 65.53 21.74
CA LEU A 15 -4.16 66.82 22.41
C LEU A 15 -5.59 67.38 22.36
N SER A 16 -6.18 67.58 23.54
CA SER A 16 -7.45 68.28 23.72
C SER A 16 -7.19 69.67 24.31
N ILE A 17 -7.65 70.71 23.60
CA ILE A 17 -7.37 72.12 23.93
C ILE A 17 -8.61 73.00 23.72
N PRO A 18 -8.75 74.10 24.49
CA PRO A 18 -9.72 75.15 24.20
C PRO A 18 -9.51 75.80 22.82
N SER A 19 -10.59 76.34 22.24
CA SER A 19 -10.59 76.98 20.92
C SER A 19 -9.58 78.13 20.77
N THR A 20 -9.23 78.80 21.87
CA THR A 20 -8.25 79.89 21.92
C THR A 20 -6.81 79.45 21.63
N LEU A 21 -6.50 78.15 21.72
CA LEU A 21 -5.15 77.60 21.54
C LEU A 21 -4.97 76.84 20.22
N VAL A 22 -5.99 76.83 19.35
CA VAL A 22 -5.98 76.07 18.09
C VAL A 22 -4.85 76.48 17.16
N GLU A 23 -4.53 77.78 17.09
CA GLU A 23 -3.44 78.28 16.26
C GLU A 23 -2.05 77.85 16.75
N ARG A 24 -1.90 77.49 18.03
CA ARG A 24 -0.67 76.90 18.57
C ARG A 24 -0.54 75.44 18.17
N ALA A 25 -1.64 74.68 18.26
CA ALA A 25 -1.68 73.28 17.84
C ALA A 25 -1.37 73.11 16.34
N LYS A 26 -1.95 73.96 15.47
CA LYS A 26 -1.70 73.93 14.02
C LYS A 26 -0.23 74.11 13.62
N LYS A 27 0.60 74.73 14.46
CA LYS A 27 2.03 74.94 14.17
C LYS A 27 2.86 73.66 14.30
N ILE A 28 2.36 72.66 15.02
CA ILE A 28 3.04 71.39 15.21
C ILE A 28 2.71 70.49 14.02
N ILE A 29 3.73 70.11 13.24
CA ILE A 29 3.57 69.32 12.01
C ILE A 29 4.29 67.97 12.17
N PRO A 30 3.68 66.85 11.71
CA PRO A 30 2.34 66.74 11.14
C PRO A 30 1.27 66.60 12.24
N GLY A 31 0.21 67.40 12.16
CA GLY A 31 -0.94 67.34 13.05
C GLY A 31 -2.24 67.20 12.28
N GLU A 32 -3.11 66.30 12.71
CA GLU A 32 -4.42 66.07 12.11
C GLU A 32 -5.53 66.42 13.10
N TRP A 33 -6.51 67.19 12.65
CA TRP A 33 -7.69 67.51 13.46
C TRP A 33 -8.72 66.38 13.32
N ASP A 34 -9.05 65.72 14.43
CA ASP A 34 -10.18 64.79 14.51
C ASP A 34 -11.45 65.58 14.85
N SER A 35 -12.26 65.84 13.82
CA SER A 35 -13.52 66.59 13.96
C SER A 35 -14.60 65.85 14.77
N VAL A 36 -14.52 64.52 14.87
CA VAL A 36 -15.49 63.69 15.59
C VAL A 36 -15.26 63.80 17.09
N ASN A 37 -14.01 63.67 17.51
CA ASN A 37 -13.64 63.72 18.93
C ASN A 37 -13.23 65.13 19.39
N GLN A 38 -13.14 66.09 18.47
CA GLN A 38 -12.68 67.47 18.68
C GLN A 38 -11.30 67.53 19.35
N VAL A 39 -10.35 66.75 18.82
CA VAL A 39 -8.97 66.67 19.34
C VAL A 39 -7.95 66.70 18.21
N TRP A 40 -6.74 67.16 18.52
CA TRP A 40 -5.60 67.05 17.62
C TRP A 40 -4.89 65.72 17.81
N LYS A 41 -4.61 65.03 16.71
CA LYS A 41 -3.81 63.80 16.65
C LYS A 41 -2.46 64.11 16.03
N TYR A 42 -1.41 63.68 16.71
CA TYR A 42 -0.05 63.77 16.19
C TYR A 42 0.63 62.39 16.22
N PRO A 43 1.43 62.02 15.21
CA PRO A 43 2.10 60.73 15.20
C PRO A 43 3.11 60.62 16.34
N ARG A 44 3.24 59.42 16.90
CA ARG A 44 4.12 59.17 18.03
C ARG A 44 5.58 59.01 17.59
N ASN A 45 6.26 60.14 17.40
CA ASN A 45 7.69 60.21 17.11
C ASN A 45 8.39 61.28 17.97
N MET A 46 9.74 61.27 18.00
CA MET A 46 10.51 62.13 18.90
C MET A 46 10.32 63.62 18.58
N SER A 47 10.32 63.96 17.29
CA SER A 47 10.12 65.34 16.81
C SER A 47 8.77 65.92 17.27
N THR A 48 7.73 65.11 17.21
CA THR A 48 6.38 65.48 17.67
C THR A 48 6.31 65.58 19.19
N TYR A 49 6.92 64.63 19.92
CA TYR A 49 7.00 64.69 21.38
C TYR A 49 7.68 65.98 21.85
N ASP A 50 8.85 66.31 21.30
CA ASP A 50 9.60 67.51 21.64
C ASP A 50 8.82 68.78 21.30
N SER A 51 8.15 68.80 20.15
CA SER A 51 7.31 69.95 19.74
C SER A 51 6.11 70.16 20.67
N LEU A 52 5.43 69.08 21.08
CA LEU A 52 4.31 69.13 22.02
C LEU A 52 4.76 69.57 23.41
N MET A 53 5.91 69.07 23.87
CA MET A 53 6.49 69.49 25.15
C MET A 53 6.93 70.95 25.09
N ASN A 54 7.65 71.38 24.06
CA ASN A 54 8.09 72.78 23.97
C ASN A 54 6.91 73.76 23.91
N GLU A 55 5.86 73.41 23.18
CA GLU A 55 4.72 74.31 22.99
C GLU A 55 3.77 74.32 24.20
N PHE A 56 3.45 73.18 24.80
CA PHE A 56 2.34 73.06 25.76
C PHE A 56 2.74 72.65 27.19
N ASN A 57 4.01 72.29 27.46
CA ASN A 57 4.45 71.80 28.78
C ASN A 57 4.11 72.76 29.93
N LYS A 58 4.21 74.08 29.70
CA LYS A 58 3.90 75.10 30.73
C LYS A 58 2.41 75.23 31.06
N ASP A 59 1.54 74.75 30.16
CA ASP A 59 0.09 74.90 30.25
C ASP A 59 -0.62 73.60 30.68
N ILE A 60 0.14 72.53 30.98
CA ILE A 60 -0.37 71.21 31.36
C ILE A 60 -0.04 70.95 32.83
N ASP A 61 -1.07 70.78 33.66
CA ASP A 61 -0.91 70.53 35.10
C ASP A 61 -0.33 69.13 35.41
N GLU A 62 -0.49 68.15 34.52
CA GLU A 62 0.02 66.78 34.69
C GLU A 62 0.36 66.12 33.33
N ILE A 63 1.66 65.90 33.06
CA ILE A 63 2.12 65.26 31.82
C ILE A 63 2.07 63.74 31.98
N LYS A 64 1.20 63.07 31.20
CA LYS A 64 1.02 61.60 31.21
C LYS A 64 1.49 60.91 29.91
N ILE A 65 2.43 61.50 29.19
CA ILE A 65 2.95 60.93 27.94
C ILE A 65 4.45 60.67 28.00
N THR A 66 4.92 59.65 27.30
CA THR A 66 6.31 59.17 27.30
C THR A 66 6.98 59.31 25.92
N PRO A 67 8.32 59.46 25.88
CA PRO A 67 9.08 59.42 24.63
C PRO A 67 8.91 58.08 23.88
N PRO A 68 9.05 58.07 22.54
CA PRO A 68 8.83 56.88 21.71
C PRO A 68 9.95 55.80 21.79
N GLU A 69 11.10 56.07 22.43
CA GLU A 69 12.27 55.15 22.47
C GLU A 69 11.93 53.74 22.98
N LEU A 70 11.02 53.63 23.96
CA LEU A 70 10.58 52.33 24.51
C LEU A 70 9.84 51.46 23.49
N THR A 71 9.20 52.05 22.48
CA THR A 71 8.41 51.32 21.47
C THR A 71 9.27 50.79 20.32
N ILE A 72 10.31 51.54 19.94
CA ILE A 72 11.26 51.13 18.90
C ILE A 72 12.11 49.93 19.36
N ILE A 73 12.56 49.93 20.61
CA ILE A 73 13.35 48.84 21.19
C ILE A 73 12.52 47.54 21.27
N ASN A 74 11.27 47.62 21.70
CA ASN A 74 10.37 46.47 21.75
C ASN A 74 10.12 45.85 20.37
N GLN A 75 9.85 46.68 19.34
CA GLN A 75 9.66 46.19 17.97
C GLN A 75 10.93 45.53 17.40
N LYS A 76 12.10 46.12 17.64
CA LYS A 76 13.39 45.55 17.21
C LYS A 76 13.66 44.20 17.86
N ASN A 77 13.34 44.05 19.14
CA ASN A 77 13.46 42.78 19.86
C ASN A 77 12.49 41.73 19.31
N THR A 78 11.23 42.09 19.02
CA THR A 78 10.26 41.18 18.40
C THR A 78 10.71 40.73 17.00
N LEU A 79 11.27 41.63 16.20
CA LEU A 79 11.78 41.31 14.86
C LEU A 79 12.99 40.36 14.92
N ALA A 80 13.91 40.60 15.86
CA ALA A 80 15.07 39.73 16.07
C ALA A 80 14.63 38.30 16.44
N GLU A 81 13.61 38.16 17.29
CA GLU A 81 13.09 36.85 17.68
C GLU A 81 12.40 36.13 16.50
N LYS A 82 11.57 36.85 15.72
CA LYS A 82 10.97 36.29 14.50
C LYS A 82 12.04 35.81 13.51
N ASN A 83 13.13 36.56 13.34
CA ASN A 83 14.23 36.17 12.46
C ASN A 83 14.96 34.90 12.95
N ARG A 84 15.10 34.70 14.27
CA ARG A 84 15.66 33.47 14.84
C ARG A 84 14.76 32.26 14.56
N VAL A 85 13.45 32.42 14.74
CA VAL A 85 12.47 31.35 14.43
C VAL A 85 12.53 30.99 12.96
N ILE A 86 12.58 31.96 12.05
CA ILE A 86 12.70 31.73 10.61
C ILE A 86 13.98 30.96 10.28
N ALA A 87 15.11 31.32 10.90
CA ALA A 87 16.38 30.62 10.68
C ALA A 87 16.33 29.15 11.17
N ALA A 88 15.71 28.91 12.33
CA ALA A 88 15.52 27.55 12.85
C ALA A 88 14.60 26.72 11.94
N GLN A 89 13.50 27.31 11.45
CA GLN A 89 12.58 26.66 10.52
C GLN A 89 13.24 26.31 9.18
N ARG A 90 14.07 27.21 8.63
CA ARG A 90 14.83 26.93 7.39
C ARG A 90 15.75 25.74 7.54
N LYS A 91 16.48 25.66 8.65
CA LYS A 91 17.36 24.53 8.94
C LYS A 91 16.56 23.22 9.07
N GLN A 92 15.35 23.28 9.63
CA GLN A 92 14.48 22.11 9.71
C GLN A 92 13.97 21.67 8.33
N ILE A 93 13.62 22.62 7.46
CA ILE A 93 13.22 22.32 6.07
C ILE A 93 14.35 21.61 5.32
N GLU A 94 15.58 22.14 5.39
CA GLU A 94 16.75 21.52 4.74
C GLU A 94 16.97 20.08 5.24
N SER A 95 16.80 19.84 6.54
CA SER A 95 16.91 18.49 7.11
C SER A 95 15.82 17.54 6.60
N LEU A 96 14.58 18.01 6.51
CA LEU A 96 13.46 17.21 6.02
C LEU A 96 13.56 16.93 4.52
N GLU A 97 14.03 17.90 3.72
CA GLU A 97 14.30 17.72 2.29
C GLU A 97 15.36 16.63 2.06
N SER A 98 16.41 16.62 2.88
CA SER A 98 17.42 15.56 2.83
C SER A 98 16.83 14.18 3.18
N GLU A 99 15.97 14.10 4.19
CA GLU A 99 15.32 12.83 4.58
C GLU A 99 14.35 12.34 3.49
N ILE A 100 13.61 13.25 2.85
CA ILE A 100 12.73 12.91 1.71
C ILE A 100 13.56 12.32 0.57
N SER A 101 14.67 12.95 0.20
CA SER A 101 15.53 12.45 -0.88
C SER A 101 16.10 11.05 -0.57
N GLU A 102 16.48 10.78 0.68
CA GLU A 102 16.95 9.45 1.09
C GLU A 102 15.83 8.40 1.01
N ARG A 103 14.61 8.76 1.44
CA ARG A 103 13.43 7.88 1.34
C ARG A 103 13.03 7.60 -0.10
N GLU A 104 13.13 8.58 -1.00
CA GLU A 104 12.87 8.38 -2.42
C GLU A 104 13.84 7.35 -3.02
N HIS A 105 15.13 7.43 -2.67
CA HIS A 105 16.11 6.43 -3.08
C HIS A 105 15.82 5.03 -2.51
N GLU A 106 15.33 4.93 -1.28
CA GLU A 106 14.89 3.64 -0.73
C GLU A 106 13.71 3.06 -1.52
N ILE A 107 12.72 3.90 -1.86
CA ILE A 107 11.56 3.50 -2.67
C ILE A 107 12.01 2.96 -4.03
N ASP A 108 12.90 3.66 -4.73
CA ASP A 108 13.42 3.21 -6.04
C ASP A 108 14.13 1.85 -5.95
N ARG A 109 14.89 1.64 -4.87
CA ARG A 109 15.55 0.35 -4.59
C ARG A 109 14.54 -0.77 -4.33
N TYR A 110 13.48 -0.49 -3.58
CA TYR A 110 12.41 -1.46 -3.34
C TYR A 110 11.63 -1.78 -4.61
N ILE A 111 11.31 -0.78 -5.44
CA ILE A 111 10.67 -0.96 -6.74
C ILE A 111 11.54 -1.86 -7.63
N SER A 112 12.84 -1.60 -7.71
CA SER A 112 13.77 -2.42 -8.49
C SER A 112 13.81 -3.88 -8.01
N THR A 113 13.75 -4.08 -6.69
CA THR A 113 13.72 -5.42 -6.09
C THR A 113 12.42 -6.15 -6.43
N ILE A 114 11.28 -5.46 -6.34
CA ILE A 114 9.96 -6.02 -6.67
C ILE A 114 9.91 -6.43 -8.14
N ILE A 115 10.41 -5.60 -9.06
CA ILE A 115 10.48 -5.93 -10.49
C ILE A 115 11.29 -7.21 -10.71
N ASN A 116 12.50 -7.31 -10.12
CA ASN A 116 13.34 -8.51 -10.27
C ASN A 116 12.68 -9.78 -9.71
N LEU A 117 11.96 -9.67 -8.59
CA LEU A 117 11.25 -10.80 -8.00
C LEU A 117 10.06 -11.23 -8.87
N ASN A 118 9.32 -10.29 -9.45
CA ASN A 118 8.22 -10.62 -10.37
C ASN A 118 8.75 -11.32 -11.63
N GLU A 119 9.84 -10.84 -12.23
CA GLU A 119 10.47 -11.51 -13.37
C GLU A 119 10.89 -12.95 -13.06
N LYS A 120 11.43 -13.19 -11.86
CA LYS A 120 11.76 -14.55 -11.40
C LYS A 120 10.53 -15.43 -11.21
N ILE A 121 9.44 -14.88 -10.67
CA ILE A 121 8.16 -15.59 -10.53
C ILE A 121 7.62 -15.98 -11.90
N ASP A 122 7.59 -15.04 -12.85
CA ASP A 122 7.11 -15.29 -14.21
C ASP A 122 7.94 -16.38 -14.91
N HIS A 123 9.26 -16.35 -14.77
CA HIS A 123 10.13 -17.39 -15.30
C HIS A 123 9.86 -18.77 -14.68
N LEU A 124 9.62 -18.85 -13.37
CA LEU A 124 9.29 -20.11 -12.69
C LEU A 124 7.92 -20.64 -13.11
N LEU A 125 6.90 -19.78 -13.20
CA LEU A 125 5.55 -20.16 -13.62
C LEU A 125 5.53 -20.65 -15.08
N ASN A 126 6.26 -19.98 -15.97
CA ASN A 126 6.33 -20.39 -17.37
C ASN A 126 7.03 -21.74 -17.55
N ASN A 127 8.10 -22.02 -16.79
CA ASN A 127 8.77 -23.32 -16.83
C ASN A 127 7.90 -24.47 -16.30
N ASP A 128 7.10 -24.23 -15.25
CA ASP A 128 6.19 -25.24 -14.71
C ASP A 128 5.04 -25.53 -15.69
N SER A 129 4.53 -24.50 -16.39
CA SER A 129 3.54 -24.66 -17.46
C SER A 129 4.09 -25.51 -18.62
N ASP A 130 5.37 -25.32 -18.99
CA ASP A 130 6.00 -26.11 -20.04
C ASP A 130 6.09 -27.60 -19.68
N ILE A 131 6.46 -27.93 -18.43
CA ILE A 131 6.53 -29.31 -17.96
C ILE A 131 5.15 -29.96 -17.95
N GLU A 132 4.12 -29.27 -17.43
CA GLU A 132 2.74 -29.75 -17.47
C GLU A 132 2.30 -30.04 -18.91
N ASN A 133 2.51 -29.08 -19.81
CA ASN A 133 2.14 -29.20 -21.22
C ASN A 133 2.84 -30.40 -21.88
N VAL A 134 4.13 -30.62 -21.58
CA VAL A 134 4.89 -31.78 -22.05
C VAL A 134 4.32 -33.08 -21.50
N ILE A 135 4.08 -33.19 -20.20
CA ILE A 135 3.52 -34.41 -19.59
C ILE A 135 2.15 -34.72 -20.19
N ARG A 136 1.28 -33.70 -20.31
CA ARG A 136 -0.06 -33.84 -20.88
C ARG A 136 0.02 -34.31 -22.33
N LYS A 137 0.90 -33.71 -23.14
CA LYS A 137 1.10 -34.09 -24.54
C LYS A 137 1.57 -35.55 -24.67
N VAL A 138 2.55 -35.97 -23.87
CA VAL A 138 3.04 -37.36 -23.85
C VAL A 138 1.94 -38.31 -23.39
N ALA A 139 1.22 -37.99 -22.32
CA ALA A 139 0.12 -38.81 -21.82
C ALA A 139 -0.98 -38.99 -22.88
N LYS A 140 -1.37 -37.93 -23.59
CA LYS A 140 -2.34 -38.03 -24.70
C LYS A 140 -1.87 -38.98 -25.79
N GLN A 141 -0.59 -38.95 -26.14
CA GLN A 141 -0.03 -39.87 -27.15
C GLN A 141 -0.08 -41.32 -26.68
N CYS A 142 0.22 -41.59 -25.41
CA CYS A 142 0.17 -42.94 -24.83
C CYS A 142 -1.26 -43.48 -24.65
N VAL A 143 -2.24 -42.62 -24.38
CA VAL A 143 -3.66 -43.03 -24.25
C VAL A 143 -4.24 -43.57 -25.57
N GLY A 144 -3.65 -43.18 -26.71
CA GLY A 144 -4.07 -43.64 -28.03
C GLY A 144 -5.52 -43.25 -28.36
N ASN A 145 -6.31 -44.22 -28.83
CA ASN A 145 -7.67 -43.98 -29.33
C ASN A 145 -8.74 -44.08 -28.22
N ASN A 146 -8.37 -44.18 -26.95
CA ASN A 146 -9.32 -44.28 -25.85
C ASN A 146 -9.94 -42.91 -25.55
N THR A 147 -11.03 -42.59 -26.25
CA THR A 147 -11.68 -41.26 -26.18
C THR A 147 -12.13 -40.87 -24.77
N ARG A 148 -12.54 -41.84 -23.94
CA ARG A 148 -12.91 -41.58 -22.53
C ARG A 148 -11.70 -41.17 -21.71
N CYS A 149 -10.59 -41.89 -21.82
CA CYS A 149 -9.36 -41.57 -21.10
C CYS A 149 -8.69 -40.30 -21.64
N LEU A 150 -8.80 -40.03 -22.94
CA LEU A 150 -8.27 -38.83 -23.56
C LEU A 150 -8.94 -37.58 -22.98
N LYS A 151 -10.28 -37.57 -22.89
CA LYS A 151 -11.03 -36.49 -22.23
C LYS A 151 -10.61 -36.29 -20.78
N ILE A 152 -10.36 -37.38 -20.04
CA ILE A 152 -9.86 -37.27 -18.66
C ILE A 152 -8.50 -36.57 -18.62
N ILE A 153 -7.55 -36.91 -19.51
CA ILE A 153 -6.25 -36.21 -19.60
C ILE A 153 -6.43 -34.76 -20.04
N GLU A 154 -7.45 -34.43 -20.84
CA GLU A 154 -7.69 -33.06 -21.30
C GLU A 154 -8.29 -32.16 -20.23
N GLU A 155 -9.22 -32.69 -19.46
CA GLU A 155 -10.01 -31.92 -18.50
C GLU A 155 -9.39 -31.89 -17.10
N ILE A 156 -8.47 -32.82 -16.78
CA ILE A 156 -7.89 -32.86 -15.43
C ILE A 156 -6.92 -31.70 -15.21
N GLU A 157 -7.12 -30.99 -14.10
CA GLU A 157 -6.22 -29.94 -13.63
C GLU A 157 -4.95 -30.56 -13.06
N PHE A 158 -3.79 -30.00 -13.41
CA PHE A 158 -2.47 -30.46 -12.97
C PHE A 158 -2.03 -29.77 -11.68
N ASP A 159 -2.92 -29.79 -10.70
CA ASP A 159 -2.77 -29.07 -9.45
C ASP A 159 -2.49 -30.01 -8.26
N LEU A 160 -2.67 -29.50 -7.04
CA LEU A 160 -2.44 -30.30 -5.84
C LEU A 160 -3.46 -31.43 -5.65
N THR A 161 -4.59 -31.40 -6.37
CA THR A 161 -5.71 -32.33 -6.23
C THR A 161 -5.65 -33.51 -7.20
N LEU A 162 -4.89 -33.38 -8.30
CA LEU A 162 -4.71 -34.43 -9.32
C LEU A 162 -4.48 -35.84 -8.74
N PRO A 163 -3.61 -36.03 -7.72
CA PRO A 163 -3.35 -37.35 -7.15
C PRO A 163 -4.55 -38.05 -6.50
N ILE A 164 -5.61 -37.29 -6.23
CA ILE A 164 -6.86 -37.78 -5.64
C ILE A 164 -7.96 -37.84 -6.72
N GLU A 165 -8.03 -36.85 -7.61
CA GLU A 165 -9.05 -36.78 -8.66
C GLU A 165 -8.84 -37.80 -9.77
N LEU A 166 -7.60 -38.02 -10.24
CA LEU A 166 -7.34 -38.98 -11.32
C LEU A 166 -7.75 -40.41 -10.91
N PRO A 167 -7.37 -40.93 -9.72
CA PRO A 167 -7.86 -42.23 -9.25
C PRO A 167 -9.38 -42.35 -9.13
N LYS A 168 -10.11 -41.27 -8.78
CA LYS A 168 -11.59 -41.29 -8.78
C LYS A 168 -12.15 -41.55 -10.17
N LYS A 169 -11.56 -40.93 -11.20
CA LYS A 169 -11.94 -41.20 -12.60
C LYS A 169 -11.64 -42.65 -12.99
N VAL A 170 -10.52 -43.20 -12.54
CA VAL A 170 -10.16 -44.63 -12.76
C VAL A 170 -11.14 -45.58 -12.09
N ILE A 171 -11.54 -45.32 -10.84
CA ILE A 171 -12.57 -46.09 -10.13
C ILE A 171 -13.87 -46.12 -10.94
N ASN A 172 -14.29 -44.99 -11.49
CA ASN A 172 -15.48 -44.91 -12.34
C ASN A 172 -15.33 -45.69 -13.66
N ILE A 173 -14.13 -45.78 -14.22
CA ILE A 173 -13.85 -46.64 -15.38
C ILE A 173 -14.03 -48.11 -14.98
N LEU A 174 -13.41 -48.55 -13.88
CA LEU A 174 -13.52 -49.93 -13.40
C LEU A 174 -14.95 -50.34 -13.09
N LYS A 175 -15.75 -49.47 -12.45
CA LYS A 175 -17.18 -49.74 -12.23
C LYS A 175 -17.93 -50.00 -13.53
N THR A 176 -17.61 -49.24 -14.60
CA THR A 176 -18.17 -49.47 -15.94
C THR A 176 -17.73 -50.81 -16.52
N VAL A 177 -16.43 -51.15 -16.46
CA VAL A 177 -15.86 -52.40 -16.98
C VAL A 177 -16.50 -53.61 -16.28
N LEU A 178 -16.63 -53.54 -14.95
CA LEU A 178 -17.22 -54.60 -14.13
C LEU A 178 -18.74 -54.68 -14.20
N LYS A 179 -19.40 -53.71 -14.85
CA LYS A 179 -20.86 -53.54 -14.89
C LYS A 179 -21.50 -53.61 -13.49
N THR A 180 -20.84 -53.04 -12.49
CA THR A 180 -21.34 -52.99 -11.11
C THR A 180 -21.87 -51.60 -10.77
N GLN A 181 -23.02 -51.56 -10.11
CA GLN A 181 -23.57 -50.33 -9.52
C GLN A 181 -23.34 -50.24 -8.01
N ASP A 182 -22.60 -51.19 -7.43
CA ASP A 182 -22.31 -51.17 -6.00
C ASP A 182 -21.52 -49.92 -5.63
N GLN A 183 -22.12 -49.10 -4.77
CA GLN A 183 -21.51 -47.89 -4.26
C GLN A 183 -20.47 -48.16 -3.17
N ASN A 184 -20.52 -49.35 -2.55
CA ASN A 184 -19.68 -49.71 -1.41
C ASN A 184 -18.36 -50.41 -1.81
N CYS A 185 -18.19 -50.79 -3.09
CA CYS A 185 -16.93 -51.34 -3.56
C CYS A 185 -15.82 -50.30 -3.54
N ASP A 186 -14.78 -50.56 -2.74
CA ASP A 186 -13.61 -49.71 -2.69
C ASP A 186 -12.67 -49.96 -3.89
N PHE A 187 -11.61 -49.15 -4.01
CA PHE A 187 -10.68 -49.30 -5.14
C PHE A 187 -9.94 -50.65 -5.12
N ALA A 188 -9.66 -51.23 -3.95
CA ALA A 188 -9.02 -52.54 -3.84
C ALA A 188 -9.97 -53.66 -4.28
N ASP A 189 -11.25 -53.58 -3.90
CA ASP A 189 -12.30 -54.53 -4.26
C ASP A 189 -12.46 -54.59 -5.78
N LEU A 190 -12.54 -53.42 -6.43
CA LEU A 190 -12.68 -53.33 -7.89
C LEU A 190 -11.48 -53.97 -8.63
N ILE A 191 -10.26 -53.79 -8.11
CA ILE A 191 -9.07 -54.43 -8.69
C ILE A 191 -9.13 -55.95 -8.49
N GLY A 192 -9.50 -56.40 -7.28
CA GLY A 192 -9.64 -57.81 -6.96
C GLY A 192 -10.68 -58.52 -7.83
N GLU A 193 -11.85 -57.91 -8.03
CA GLU A 193 -12.91 -58.44 -8.89
C GLU A 193 -12.52 -58.45 -10.36
N SER A 194 -11.84 -57.41 -10.85
CA SER A 194 -11.33 -57.36 -12.23
C SER A 194 -10.35 -58.52 -12.50
N ARG A 195 -9.50 -58.84 -11.52
CA ARG A 195 -8.57 -59.97 -11.57
C ARG A 195 -9.29 -61.31 -11.56
N LYS A 196 -10.25 -61.51 -10.65
CA LYS A 196 -11.02 -62.77 -10.54
C LYS A 196 -11.78 -63.08 -11.82
N LYS A 197 -12.40 -62.06 -12.42
CA LYS A 197 -13.18 -62.19 -13.66
C LYS A 197 -12.31 -62.22 -14.92
N LYS A 198 -10.99 -62.04 -14.81
CA LYS A 198 -10.04 -61.97 -15.93
C LYS A 198 -10.47 -60.96 -17.00
N LEU A 199 -11.04 -59.84 -16.56
CA LEU A 199 -11.51 -58.76 -17.42
C LEU A 199 -10.45 -57.72 -17.74
N LEU A 200 -9.24 -57.88 -17.21
CA LEU A 200 -8.10 -56.99 -17.39
C LEU A 200 -6.83 -57.83 -17.44
N SER A 201 -5.85 -57.37 -18.23
CA SER A 201 -4.52 -57.98 -18.30
C SER A 201 -3.77 -57.90 -16.95
N PRO A 202 -2.80 -58.80 -16.69
CA PRO A 202 -1.94 -58.70 -15.50
C PRO A 202 -1.21 -57.36 -15.37
N ASP A 203 -0.89 -56.73 -16.51
CA ASP A 203 -0.22 -55.44 -16.57
C ASP A 203 -1.18 -54.31 -16.18
N ALA A 204 -2.42 -54.33 -16.70
CA ALA A 204 -3.48 -53.42 -16.26
C ALA A 204 -3.72 -53.49 -14.75
N ILE A 205 -3.78 -54.71 -14.18
CA ILE A 205 -3.92 -54.89 -12.72
C ILE A 205 -2.73 -54.29 -11.95
N SER A 206 -1.52 -54.43 -12.48
CA SER A 206 -0.32 -53.87 -11.87
C SER A 206 -0.33 -52.34 -11.89
N LEU A 207 -0.73 -51.74 -13.03
CA LEU A 207 -0.89 -50.29 -13.18
C LEU A 207 -1.97 -49.74 -12.23
N LEU A 208 -3.09 -50.44 -12.06
CA LEU A 208 -4.12 -50.06 -11.09
C LEU A 208 -3.61 -50.07 -9.64
N HIS A 209 -2.78 -51.05 -9.28
CA HIS A 209 -2.13 -51.07 -7.97
C HIS A 209 -1.16 -49.89 -7.78
N VAL A 210 -0.42 -49.50 -8.82
CA VAL A 210 0.42 -48.29 -8.80
C VAL A 210 -0.42 -47.04 -8.54
N ILE A 211 -1.49 -46.85 -9.30
CA ILE A 211 -2.41 -45.70 -9.16
C ILE A 211 -2.99 -45.65 -7.74
N ARG A 212 -3.49 -46.79 -7.22
CA ARG A 212 -4.01 -46.90 -5.85
C ARG A 212 -2.95 -46.57 -4.80
N LYS A 213 -1.72 -47.07 -4.98
CA LYS A 213 -0.60 -46.82 -4.05
C LYS A 213 -0.24 -45.34 -4.00
N GLN A 214 -0.13 -44.67 -5.16
CA GLN A 214 0.15 -43.23 -5.18
C GLN A 214 -0.97 -42.45 -4.49
N ARG A 215 -2.24 -42.71 -4.81
CA ARG A 215 -3.39 -42.09 -4.13
C ARG A 215 -3.28 -42.16 -2.60
N ASN A 216 -2.99 -43.34 -2.07
CA ASN A 216 -2.88 -43.54 -0.63
C ASN A 216 -1.70 -42.77 -0.01
N ILE A 217 -0.55 -42.70 -0.69
CA ILE A 217 0.61 -41.92 -0.23
C ILE A 217 0.26 -40.43 -0.14
N PHE A 218 -0.45 -39.89 -1.14
CA PHE A 218 -0.89 -38.49 -1.13
C PHE A 218 -1.98 -38.23 -0.08
N ALA A 219 -2.90 -39.18 0.15
CA ALA A 219 -3.99 -39.01 1.11
C ALA A 219 -3.53 -39.08 2.59
N HIS A 220 -2.46 -39.81 2.90
CA HIS A 220 -2.01 -40.04 4.28
C HIS A 220 -0.85 -39.13 4.72
N ASN A 221 -0.68 -37.94 4.10
CA ASN A 221 0.20 -36.83 4.54
C ASN A 221 1.68 -37.17 4.85
N SER A 222 2.23 -38.25 4.30
CA SER A 222 3.65 -38.65 4.45
C SER A 222 4.49 -38.29 3.22
N LEU A 223 4.04 -37.30 2.43
CA LEU A 223 4.65 -36.98 1.14
C LEU A 223 5.87 -36.07 1.31
N ASN A 224 7.05 -36.58 1.00
CA ASN A 224 8.24 -35.76 0.84
C ASN A 224 8.04 -34.78 -0.35
N PRO A 225 8.12 -33.45 -0.13
CA PRO A 225 7.96 -32.44 -1.18
C PRO A 225 8.83 -32.68 -2.41
N ASN A 226 10.07 -33.14 -2.21
CA ASN A 226 11.02 -33.39 -3.29
C ASN A 226 10.57 -34.51 -4.24
N THR A 227 9.71 -35.42 -3.78
CA THR A 227 9.21 -36.55 -4.59
C THR A 227 7.87 -36.26 -5.24
N ARG A 228 7.24 -35.14 -4.92
CA ARG A 228 5.85 -34.82 -5.32
C ARG A 228 5.67 -34.84 -6.83
N TYR A 229 6.47 -34.06 -7.56
CA TYR A 229 6.36 -33.92 -9.01
C TYR A 229 6.57 -35.25 -9.74
N MET A 230 7.62 -36.00 -9.37
CA MET A 230 7.87 -37.30 -9.98
C MET A 230 6.74 -38.30 -9.71
N ARG A 231 6.07 -38.23 -8.57
CA ARG A 231 4.92 -39.08 -8.28
C ARG A 231 3.68 -38.69 -9.09
N VAL A 232 3.47 -37.40 -9.35
CA VAL A 232 2.42 -36.92 -10.27
C VAL A 232 2.69 -37.44 -11.68
N ILE A 233 3.93 -37.29 -12.18
CA ILE A 233 4.34 -37.83 -13.48
C ILE A 233 4.10 -39.34 -13.53
N PHE A 234 4.52 -40.07 -12.49
CA PHE A 234 4.35 -41.51 -12.42
C PHE A 234 2.89 -41.94 -12.42
N LEU A 235 2.02 -41.19 -11.72
CA LEU A 235 0.60 -41.43 -11.68
C LEU A 235 -0.06 -41.22 -13.05
N VAL A 236 0.27 -40.12 -13.73
CA VAL A 236 -0.25 -39.80 -15.06
C VAL A 236 0.25 -40.80 -16.10
N ALA A 237 1.53 -41.18 -16.04
CA ALA A 237 2.09 -42.22 -16.91
C ALA A 237 1.40 -43.57 -16.69
N ALA A 238 1.20 -43.98 -15.44
CA ALA A 238 0.49 -45.22 -15.12
C ALA A 238 -0.96 -45.22 -15.63
N PHE A 239 -1.65 -44.08 -15.54
CA PHE A 239 -2.99 -43.93 -16.12
C PHE A 239 -2.99 -43.97 -17.64
N ALA A 240 -2.04 -43.31 -18.30
CA ALA A 240 -1.95 -43.30 -19.75
C ALA A 240 -1.70 -44.70 -20.32
N LEU A 241 -0.78 -45.46 -19.71
CA LEU A 241 -0.53 -46.86 -20.05
C LEU A 241 -1.76 -47.74 -19.79
N LEU A 242 -2.45 -47.52 -18.67
CA LEU A 242 -3.67 -48.26 -18.34
C LEU A 242 -4.78 -48.06 -19.39
N ALA A 243 -4.86 -46.87 -20.00
CA ALA A 243 -5.88 -46.56 -20.98
C ALA A 243 -5.77 -47.42 -22.25
N GLU A 244 -4.54 -47.75 -22.67
CA GLU A 244 -4.26 -48.65 -23.79
C GLU A 244 -4.71 -50.09 -23.47
N GLU A 245 -4.39 -50.56 -22.26
CA GLU A 245 -4.78 -51.89 -21.80
C GLU A 245 -6.31 -52.08 -21.70
N ILE A 246 -7.03 -51.09 -21.15
CA ILE A 246 -8.49 -51.15 -21.00
C ILE A 246 -9.22 -51.08 -22.36
N GLN A 247 -8.61 -50.49 -23.39
CA GLN A 247 -9.23 -50.35 -24.71
C GLN A 247 -9.29 -51.69 -25.49
N SER A 248 -8.36 -52.59 -25.22
CA SER A 248 -8.19 -53.84 -25.97
C SER A 248 -9.30 -54.86 -25.71
N GLU A 249 -10.04 -54.75 -24.60
CA GLU A 249 -11.01 -55.75 -24.16
C GLU A 249 -12.47 -55.41 -24.48
N GLN A 250 -12.75 -54.25 -25.09
CA GLN A 250 -14.09 -53.93 -25.64
C GLN A 250 -14.29 -54.39 -27.09
N LYS A 251 -13.31 -55.07 -27.68
CA LYS A 251 -13.36 -55.63 -29.06
C LYS A 251 -13.63 -57.15 -29.13
N LEU A 252 -14.01 -57.78 -28.01
CA LEU A 252 -14.49 -59.17 -27.92
C LEU A 252 -15.93 -59.19 -27.40
#